data_AF-A0A914P1B6-F1
#
_entry.id   AF-A0A914P1B6-F1
#
_cell.length_a   1.000
_cell.length_b   1.000
_cell.length_c   1.000
_cell.angle_alpha   90.00
_cell.angle_beta   90.00
_cell.angle_gamma   90.00
#
_symmetry.space_group_name_H-M   'P 1'
#
loop_
_entity.id
_entity.type
_entity.pdbx_description
1 polymer ?
#
loop_
_entity_poly.entity_id
_entity_poly.type
_entity_poly.pdbx_seq_one_letter_code
_entity_poly.pdbx_strand_id
1 'polypeptide(L)'
;MLFKSLCHFQTCVVYFLIGLQATAGKFFLFMFFMILCSISATSLALMISALCRTTDLSVTVLPMALEVFRLFGGFFLSPANLPKYFSWLDALSYVKYSYVGIALNELQGLKLSCEDTAPNANCIPDGETTIRTLGLDYINIGGCIGCLIGYIIICRTIAYFGVRFLKH
;
A
#
# COMPACT_ATOMS: atom_id res chain seq x y z
N MET A 1 21.32 -3.72 1.35
CA MET A 1 21.29 -3.17 -0.02
C MET A 1 20.71 -4.14 -1.04
N LEU A 2 21.07 -5.43 -1.02
CA LEU A 2 20.55 -6.44 -1.97
C LEU A 2 19.02 -6.54 -2.02
N PHE A 3 18.32 -6.51 -0.88
CA PHE A 3 16.85 -6.61 -0.83
C PHE A 3 16.12 -5.44 -1.52
N LYS A 4 16.71 -4.23 -1.50
CA LYS A 4 16.16 -3.07 -2.20
C LYS A 4 16.36 -3.17 -3.71
N SER A 5 17.50 -3.68 -4.16
CA SER A 5 17.81 -3.83 -5.59
C SER A 5 16.89 -4.86 -6.26
N LEU A 6 16.55 -5.94 -5.56
CA LEU A 6 15.57 -6.94 -6.01
C LEU A 6 14.17 -6.37 -6.19
N CYS A 7 13.75 -5.48 -5.28
CA CYS A 7 12.42 -4.85 -5.35
C CYS A 7 12.26 -3.98 -6.61
N HIS A 8 13.29 -3.22 -7.01
CA HIS A 8 13.27 -2.41 -8.23
C HIS A 8 13.16 -3.27 -9.49
N PHE A 9 13.87 -4.41 -9.51
CA PHE A 9 13.79 -5.34 -10.64
C PHE A 9 12.39 -5.95 -10.75
N GLN A 10 11.81 -6.37 -9.62
CA GLN A 10 10.47 -6.97 -9.62
C GLN A 10 9.38 -5.98 -10.02
N THR A 11 9.47 -4.70 -9.63
CA THR A 11 8.50 -3.68 -10.06
C THR A 11 8.52 -3.46 -11.57
N CYS A 12 9.71 -3.49 -12.20
CA CYS A 12 9.81 -3.36 -13.64
C CYS A 12 9.14 -4.54 -14.33
N VAL A 13 9.46 -5.77 -13.92
CA VAL A 13 8.89 -6.99 -14.53
C VAL A 13 7.37 -7.02 -14.37
N VAL A 14 6.86 -6.74 -13.16
CA VAL A 14 5.41 -6.79 -12.87
C VAL A 14 4.64 -5.73 -13.66
N TYR A 15 5.17 -4.51 -13.78
CA TYR A 15 4.50 -3.43 -14.51
C TYR A 15 4.29 -3.77 -16.00
N PHE A 16 5.34 -4.28 -16.66
CA PHE A 16 5.27 -4.68 -18.06
C PHE A 16 4.48 -5.97 -18.29
N LEU A 17 4.45 -6.88 -17.31
CA LEU A 17 3.72 -8.15 -17.41
C LEU A 17 2.20 -7.98 -17.23
N ILE A 18 1.76 -7.05 -16.37
CA ILE A 18 0.33 -6.75 -16.21
C ILE A 18 -0.20 -5.92 -17.39
N GLY A 19 0.67 -5.19 -18.11
CA GLY A 19 0.26 -4.36 -19.23
C GLY A 19 -0.41 -3.05 -18.80
N LEU A 20 0.08 -2.44 -17.71
CA LEU A 20 -0.36 -1.12 -17.24
C LEU A 20 -0.10 -0.02 -18.28
N GLN A 21 -0.66 1.17 -18.06
CA GLN A 21 -0.56 2.25 -19.04
C GLN A 21 0.90 2.61 -19.34
N ALA A 22 1.32 2.53 -20.60
CA ALA A 22 2.70 2.75 -21.03
C ALA A 22 3.10 4.25 -21.07
N THR A 23 2.77 5.01 -20.02
CA THR A 23 3.18 6.41 -19.86
C THR A 23 4.31 6.49 -18.85
N ALA A 24 5.43 7.12 -19.23
CA ALA A 24 6.62 7.22 -18.38
C ALA A 24 6.33 7.83 -17.00
N GLY A 25 5.50 8.88 -16.94
CA GLY A 25 5.12 9.53 -15.67
C GLY A 25 4.39 8.59 -14.70
N LYS A 26 3.50 7.73 -15.21
CA LYS A 26 2.75 6.76 -14.42
C LYS A 26 3.64 5.64 -13.89
N PHE A 27 4.57 5.17 -14.72
CA PHE A 27 5.58 4.19 -14.31
C PHE A 27 6.44 4.69 -13.14
N PHE A 28 6.94 5.93 -13.21
CA PHE A 28 7.75 6.49 -12.13
C PHE A 28 6.94 6.71 -10.85
N LEU A 29 5.68 7.12 -10.94
CA LEU A 29 4.79 7.21 -9.78
C LEU A 29 4.51 5.84 -9.15
N PHE A 30 4.25 4.81 -9.98
CA PHE A 30 4.10 3.44 -9.52
C PHE A 30 5.36 2.95 -8.78
N MET A 31 6.54 3.14 -9.38
CA MET A 31 7.82 2.79 -8.76
C MET A 31 8.01 3.55 -7.43
N PHE A 32 7.66 4.83 -7.38
CA PHE A 32 7.75 5.65 -6.17
C PHE A 32 6.85 5.12 -5.04
N PHE A 33 5.59 4.77 -5.33
CA PHE A 33 4.69 4.16 -4.34
C PHE A 33 5.21 2.81 -3.84
N MET A 34 5.77 1.98 -4.73
CA MET A 34 6.36 0.69 -4.34
C MET A 34 7.58 0.87 -3.41
N ILE A 35 8.42 1.87 -3.69
CA ILE A 35 9.55 2.23 -2.82
C ILE A 35 9.04 2.72 -1.45
N LEU A 36 8.05 3.61 -1.43
CA LEU A 36 7.43 4.10 -0.18
C LEU A 36 6.80 2.97 0.64
N CYS A 37 6.10 2.05 -0.02
CA CYS A 37 5.51 0.87 0.62
C CYS A 37 6.59 -0.02 1.25
N SER A 38 7.69 -0.26 0.53
CA SER A 38 8.84 -1.02 1.04
C SER A 38 9.52 -0.32 2.24
N ILE A 39 9.69 1.00 2.18
CA ILE A 39 10.23 1.80 3.30
C ILE A 39 9.29 1.76 4.51
N SER A 40 7.98 1.78 4.28
CA SER A 40 6.96 1.69 5.34
C SER A 40 7.00 0.32 6.03
N ALA A 41 7.04 -0.76 5.25
CA ALA A 41 7.16 -2.13 5.77
C ALA A 41 8.45 -2.32 6.58
N THR A 42 9.59 -1.83 6.07
CA THR A 42 10.86 -1.91 6.80
C THR A 42 10.87 -1.03 8.05
N SER A 43 10.21 0.13 8.04
CA SER A 43 10.10 0.99 9.23
C SER A 43 9.24 0.34 10.33
N LEU A 44 8.16 -0.34 9.95
CA LEU A 44 7.38 -1.16 10.88
C LEU A 44 8.20 -2.33 11.43
N ALA A 45 8.97 -3.00 10.57
CA ALA A 45 9.83 -4.10 11.00
C ALA A 45 10.88 -3.66 12.01
N LEU A 46 11.49 -2.49 11.79
CA LEU A 46 12.43 -1.88 12.72
C LEU A 46 11.75 -1.50 14.03
N MET A 47 10.53 -0.96 13.99
CA MET A 47 9.76 -0.61 15.18
C MET A 47 9.49 -1.84 16.06
N ILE A 48 9.00 -2.93 15.47
CA ILE A 48 8.72 -4.18 16.21
C ILE A 48 10.03 -4.77 16.75
N SER A 49 11.09 -4.81 15.94
CA SER A 49 12.39 -5.32 16.36
C SER A 49 13.01 -4.52 17.49
N ALA A 50 12.78 -3.20 17.54
CA ALA A 50 13.25 -2.33 18.61
C ALA A 50 12.44 -2.43 19.91
N LEU A 51 11.17 -2.84 19.83
CA LEU A 51 10.29 -3.00 20.99
C LEU A 51 10.43 -4.39 21.65
N CYS A 52 10.79 -5.40 20.87
CA CYS A 52 11.00 -6.76 21.36
C CYS A 52 12.33 -6.90 22.10
N ARG A 53 12.31 -7.57 23.26
CA ARG A 53 13.51 -7.80 24.09
C ARG A 53 14.46 -8.87 23.54
N THR A 54 13.94 -9.82 22.76
CA THR A 54 14.69 -10.96 22.22
C THR A 54 14.42 -11.12 20.73
N THR A 55 15.44 -11.49 19.96
CA THR A 55 15.34 -11.70 18.52
C THR A 55 14.34 -12.77 18.12
N ASP A 56 14.18 -13.84 18.91
CA ASP A 56 13.25 -14.94 18.59
C ASP A 56 11.78 -14.48 18.60
N LEU A 57 11.42 -13.65 19.58
CA LEU A 57 10.09 -13.02 19.65
C LEU A 57 9.88 -12.08 18.46
N SER A 58 10.88 -11.28 18.09
CA SER A 58 10.78 -10.37 16.93
C SER A 58 10.49 -11.12 15.64
N VAL A 59 11.19 -12.24 15.39
CA VAL A 59 11.06 -13.03 14.15
C VAL A 59 9.67 -13.69 14.04
N THR A 60 9.03 -14.01 15.17
CA THR A 60 7.69 -14.61 15.18
C THR A 60 6.58 -13.56 15.10
N VAL A 61 6.70 -12.45 15.84
CA VAL A 61 5.66 -11.41 15.91
C VAL A 61 5.63 -10.53 14.67
N LEU A 62 6.79 -10.24 14.08
CA LEU A 62 6.92 -9.39 12.90
C LEU A 62 6.04 -9.84 11.71
N PRO A 63 6.13 -11.10 11.22
CA PRO A 63 5.32 -11.54 10.10
C PRO A 63 3.83 -11.52 10.43
N MET A 64 3.43 -11.88 11.66
CA MET A 64 2.03 -11.81 12.09
C MET A 64 1.49 -10.38 12.00
N ALA A 65 2.25 -9.40 12.50
CA ALA A 65 1.85 -8.00 12.42
C ALA A 65 1.76 -7.50 10.96
N LEU A 66 2.75 -7.83 10.13
CA LEU A 66 2.77 -7.45 8.71
C LEU A 66 1.57 -8.00 7.95
N GLU A 67 1.19 -9.26 8.19
CA GLU A 67 0.04 -9.87 7.54
C GLU A 67 -1.28 -9.25 8.01
N VAL A 68 -1.41 -8.92 9.30
CA VAL A 68 -2.57 -8.17 9.80
C VAL A 68 -2.72 -6.84 9.05
N PHE A 69 -1.65 -6.06 8.91
CA PHE A 69 -1.71 -4.79 8.16
C PHE A 69 -2.02 -4.98 6.67
N ARG A 70 -1.57 -6.08 6.05
CA ARG A 70 -1.88 -6.42 4.66
C ARG A 70 -3.34 -6.81 4.47
N LEU A 71 -3.91 -7.59 5.39
CA LEU A 71 -5.33 -8.01 5.34
C LEU A 71 -6.26 -6.79 5.39
N PHE A 72 -5.94 -5.80 6.23
CA PHE A 72 -6.66 -4.52 6.30
C PHE A 72 -6.18 -3.49 5.26
N GLY A 73 -5.41 -3.91 4.25
CA GLY A 73 -4.80 -3.02 3.24
C GLY A 73 -5.74 -2.53 2.12
N GLY A 74 -7.05 -2.58 2.32
CA GLY A 74 -8.05 -2.07 1.36
C GLY A 74 -8.43 -2.99 0.19
N PHE A 75 -7.71 -4.10 -0.05
CA PHE A 75 -8.07 -5.06 -1.10
C PHE A 75 -9.16 -6.06 -0.65
N PHE A 76 -9.06 -6.61 0.57
CA PHE A 76 -9.97 -7.65 1.05
C PHE A 76 -11.23 -7.10 1.74
N LEU A 77 -11.17 -5.89 2.31
CA LEU A 77 -12.33 -5.21 2.89
C LEU A 77 -12.44 -3.81 2.30
N SER A 78 -13.52 -3.59 1.56
CA SER A 78 -13.90 -2.24 1.13
C SER A 78 -14.20 -1.39 2.37
N PRO A 79 -13.74 -0.13 2.44
CA PRO A 79 -14.00 0.78 3.57
C PRO A 79 -15.49 0.91 3.92
N ALA A 80 -16.37 0.68 2.94
CA ALA A 80 -17.82 0.75 3.12
C ALA A 80 -18.41 -0.38 4.00
N ASN A 81 -17.75 -1.53 4.08
CA ASN A 81 -18.25 -2.72 4.79
C ASN A 81 -17.56 -2.95 6.14
N LEU A 82 -16.64 -2.07 6.55
CA LEU A 82 -15.86 -2.27 7.77
C LEU A 82 -16.63 -1.77 9.01
N PRO A 83 -16.78 -2.61 10.06
CA PRO A 83 -17.37 -2.16 11.33
C PRO A 83 -16.57 -0.98 11.92
N LYS A 84 -17.26 0.04 12.44
CA LYS A 84 -16.64 1.25 13.02
C LYS A 84 -15.54 0.96 14.03
N TYR A 85 -15.66 -0.14 14.78
CA TYR A 85 -14.66 -0.58 15.77
C TYR A 85 -13.30 -0.96 15.17
N PHE A 86 -13.23 -1.41 13.91
CA PHE A 86 -11.97 -1.77 13.23
C PHE A 86 -11.45 -0.66 12.32
N SER A 87 -12.17 0.46 12.22
CA SER A 87 -11.81 1.58 11.34
C SER A 87 -10.44 2.19 11.64
N TRP A 88 -9.94 2.08 12.87
CA TRP A 88 -8.61 2.58 13.24
C TRP A 88 -7.48 1.70 12.68
N LEU A 89 -7.67 0.38 12.58
CA LEU A 89 -6.69 -0.53 11.97
C LEU A 89 -6.61 -0.32 10.46
N ASP A 90 -7.76 -0.10 9.81
CA ASP A 90 -7.83 0.25 8.39
C ASP A 90 -7.22 1.64 8.12
N ALA A 91 -7.40 2.60 9.02
CA ALA A 91 -6.75 3.90 8.90
C ALA A 91 -5.23 3.85 9.12
N LEU A 92 -4.72 2.89 9.90
CA LEU A 92 -3.30 2.74 10.21
C LEU A 92 -2.54 1.94 9.13
N SER A 93 -3.24 1.21 8.25
CA SER A 93 -2.58 0.36 7.25
C SER A 93 -1.89 1.19 6.15
N TYR A 94 -0.57 1.17 6.14
CA TYR A 94 0.26 1.73 5.05
C TYR A 94 -0.01 1.05 3.70
N VAL A 95 -0.48 -0.20 3.70
CA VAL A 95 -0.78 -0.96 2.48
C VAL A 95 -1.98 -0.34 1.76
N LYS A 96 -2.98 0.14 2.50
CA LYS A 96 -4.16 0.82 1.94
C LYS A 96 -3.78 2.07 1.15
N TYR A 97 -3.01 2.97 1.74
CA TYR A 97 -2.61 4.21 1.05
C TYR A 97 -1.71 3.95 -0.16
N SER A 98 -0.86 2.92 -0.09
CA SER A 98 -0.05 2.49 -1.24
C SER A 98 -0.92 1.96 -2.38
N TYR A 99 -1.89 1.09 -2.05
CA TYR A 99 -2.83 0.53 -3.02
C TYR A 99 -3.69 1.60 -3.68
N VAL A 100 -4.31 2.48 -2.89
CA VAL A 100 -5.17 3.57 -3.37
C VAL A 100 -4.36 4.52 -4.26
N GLY A 101 -3.14 4.89 -3.87
CA GLY A 101 -2.26 5.74 -4.67
C GLY A 101 -1.91 5.13 -6.03
N ILE A 102 -1.60 3.83 -6.06
CA ILE A 102 -1.33 3.09 -7.31
C ILE A 102 -2.60 2.98 -8.16
N ALA A 103 -3.73 2.62 -7.55
CA ALA A 103 -4.99 2.47 -8.26
C ALA A 103 -5.44 3.78 -8.91
N LEU A 104 -5.34 4.90 -8.20
CA LEU A 104 -5.62 6.23 -8.76
C LEU A 104 -4.68 6.58 -9.92
N ASN A 105 -3.37 6.30 -9.78
CA ASN A 105 -2.39 6.55 -10.84
C ASN A 105 -2.72 5.79 -12.14
N GLU A 106 -3.13 4.53 -12.03
CA GLU A 106 -3.40 3.67 -13.20
C GLU A 106 -4.79 3.86 -13.79
N LEU A 107 -5.81 4.00 -12.95
CA LEU A 107 -7.21 4.12 -13.39
C LEU A 107 -7.55 5.52 -13.93
N GLN A 108 -6.84 6.57 -13.52
CA GLN A 108 -7.06 7.92 -14.05
C GLN A 108 -6.78 7.98 -15.55
N GLY A 109 -7.79 8.30 -16.36
CA GLY A 109 -7.66 8.38 -17.82
C GLY A 109 -7.54 7.02 -18.52
N LEU A 110 -7.86 5.92 -17.83
CA LEU A 110 -8.01 4.61 -18.46
C LEU A 110 -9.39 4.50 -19.11
N LYS A 111 -9.42 4.25 -20.42
CA LYS A 111 -10.63 3.90 -21.17
C LYS A 111 -10.63 2.41 -21.44
N LEU A 112 -11.63 1.70 -20.95
CA LEU A 112 -11.79 0.26 -21.19
C LEU A 112 -12.76 0.11 -22.35
N SER A 113 -12.29 -0.42 -23.48
CA SER A 113 -13.16 -0.70 -24.62
C SER A 113 -14.04 -1.90 -24.24
N CYS A 114 -15.30 -1.63 -23.91
CA CYS A 114 -16.31 -2.68 -23.75
C CYS A 114 -16.62 -3.24 -25.14
N GLU A 115 -16.17 -4.46 -25.43
CA GLU A 115 -16.63 -5.19 -26.61
C GLU A 115 -18.00 -5.80 -26.28
N ASP A 116 -19.02 -5.52 -27.11
CA ASP A 116 -20.45 -5.72 -26.87
C ASP A 116 -20.93 -7.19 -26.73
N THR A 117 -20.04 -8.13 -26.41
CA THR A 117 -20.30 -9.57 -26.54
C THR A 117 -21.07 -10.20 -25.38
N ALA A 118 -21.55 -9.43 -24.40
CA ALA A 118 -22.33 -9.96 -23.28
C ALA A 118 -23.51 -9.05 -22.88
N PRO A 119 -24.77 -9.40 -23.22
CA PRO A 119 -25.95 -8.56 -22.99
C PRO A 119 -26.34 -8.35 -21.50
N ASN A 120 -25.57 -8.86 -20.54
CA ASN A 120 -25.82 -8.74 -19.10
C ASN A 120 -24.55 -8.44 -18.27
N ALA A 121 -23.44 -8.07 -18.90
CA ALA A 121 -22.25 -7.65 -18.16
C ALA A 121 -22.35 -6.16 -17.86
N ASN A 122 -22.39 -5.78 -16.57
CA ASN A 122 -22.18 -4.39 -16.15
C ASN A 122 -20.76 -3.97 -16.52
N CYS A 123 -20.54 -3.62 -17.79
CA CYS A 123 -19.25 -3.18 -18.26
C CYS A 123 -18.98 -1.77 -17.72
N ILE A 124 -17.84 -1.60 -17.08
CA ILE A 124 -17.41 -0.31 -16.53
C ILE A 124 -16.54 0.34 -17.61
N PRO A 125 -17.04 1.36 -18.34
CA PRO A 125 -16.39 1.86 -19.55
C PRO A 125 -15.13 2.69 -19.24
N ASP A 126 -15.06 3.28 -18.04
CA ASP A 126 -13.99 4.19 -17.67
C ASP A 126 -13.38 3.83 -16.32
N GLY A 127 -12.07 4.06 -16.20
CA GLY A 127 -11.35 3.91 -14.93
C GLY A 127 -11.88 4.84 -13.83
N GLU A 128 -12.48 5.98 -14.18
CA GLU A 128 -13.10 6.90 -13.22
C GLU A 128 -14.36 6.30 -12.56
N THR A 129 -15.19 5.61 -13.34
CA THR A 129 -16.34 4.85 -12.79
C THR A 129 -15.88 3.71 -11.90
N THR A 130 -14.74 3.07 -12.20
CA THR A 130 -14.12 2.06 -11.33
C THR A 130 -13.65 2.65 -10.00
N ILE A 131 -12.99 3.83 -10.03
CA ILE A 131 -12.56 4.55 -8.81
C ILE A 131 -13.76 4.84 -7.90
N ARG A 132 -14.86 5.34 -8.47
CA ARG A 132 -16.08 5.66 -7.70
C ARG A 132 -16.77 4.42 -7.15
N THR A 133 -16.84 3.34 -7.94
CA THR A 133 -17.46 2.08 -7.51
C THR A 133 -16.65 1.40 -6.40
N LEU A 134 -15.33 1.47 -6.47
CA LEU A 134 -14.43 0.97 -5.43
C LEU A 134 -14.32 1.91 -4.21
N GLY A 135 -14.86 3.13 -4.29
CA GLY A 135 -14.80 4.13 -3.22
C GLY A 135 -13.39 4.68 -2.98
N LEU A 136 -12.54 4.73 -4.01
CA LEU A 136 -11.13 5.16 -3.91
C LEU A 136 -10.96 6.69 -3.96
N ASP A 137 -12.03 7.44 -4.20
CA ASP A 137 -12.05 8.91 -4.35
C ASP A 137 -11.99 9.68 -3.01
N TYR A 138 -11.79 8.98 -1.89
CA TYR A 138 -11.75 9.62 -0.57
C TYR A 138 -10.45 10.41 -0.32
N ILE A 139 -9.40 10.18 -1.12
CA ILE A 139 -8.09 10.81 -0.95
C ILE A 139 -7.37 10.99 -2.28
N ASN A 140 -6.63 12.09 -2.42
CA ASN A 140 -5.78 12.34 -3.59
C ASN A 140 -4.46 11.57 -3.51
N ILE A 141 -3.81 11.37 -4.67
CA ILE A 141 -2.47 10.75 -4.77
C ILE A 141 -1.46 11.42 -3.82
N GLY A 142 -1.45 12.76 -3.77
CA GLY A 142 -0.59 13.51 -2.85
C GLY A 142 -0.92 13.29 -1.37
N GLY A 143 -2.21 13.10 -1.04
CA GLY A 143 -2.64 12.75 0.30
C GLY A 143 -2.14 11.36 0.72
N CYS A 144 -2.20 10.38 -0.18
CA CYS A 144 -1.64 9.04 0.06
C CYS A 144 -0.14 9.10 0.36
N ILE A 145 0.62 9.88 -0.42
CA ILE A 145 2.05 10.08 -0.19
C ILE A 145 2.29 10.72 1.18
N GLY A 146 1.53 11.76 1.54
CA GLY A 146 1.61 12.40 2.84
C GLY A 146 1.35 11.44 4.01
N CYS A 147 0.30 10.63 3.93
CA CYS A 147 -0.02 9.62 4.95
C CYS A 147 1.09 8.57 5.09
N LEU A 148 1.65 8.09 3.98
CA LEU A 148 2.77 7.13 4.00
C LEU A 148 4.03 7.72 4.63
N ILE A 149 4.39 8.95 4.27
CA ILE A 149 5.54 9.64 4.87
C ILE A 149 5.32 9.86 6.36
N GLY A 150 4.13 10.31 6.76
CA GLY A 150 3.76 10.47 8.16
C GLY A 150 3.89 9.16 8.94
N TYR A 151 3.37 8.06 8.40
CA TYR A 151 3.51 6.72 8.97
C TYR A 151 4.98 6.32 9.14
N ILE A 152 5.82 6.51 8.12
CA ILE A 152 7.26 6.20 8.17
C ILE A 152 7.94 6.99 9.30
N ILE A 153 7.65 8.29 9.42
CA ILE A 153 8.22 9.14 10.46
C ILE A 153 7.80 8.63 11.84
N ILE A 154 6.51 8.34 12.04
CA ILE A 154 5.97 7.84 13.31
C ILE A 154 6.62 6.49 13.70
N CYS A 155 6.68 5.53 12.79
CA CYS A 155 7.32 4.24 13.09
C CYS A 155 8.81 4.40 13.42
N ARG A 156 9.51 5.31 12.74
CA ARG A 156 10.94 5.56 12.98
C ARG A 156 11.19 6.30 14.29
N THR A 157 10.35 7.26 14.67
CA THR A 157 10.47 7.93 15.97
C THR A 157 10.20 6.96 17.10
N ILE A 158 9.16 6.11 17.00
CA ILE A 158 8.90 5.05 17.98
C ILE A 158 10.07 4.08 18.06
N ALA A 159 10.61 3.62 16.92
CA ALA A 159 11.77 2.74 16.89
C ALA A 159 13.00 3.40 17.55
N TYR A 160 13.24 4.68 17.27
CA TYR A 160 14.33 5.46 17.88
C TYR A 160 14.20 5.55 19.40
N PHE A 161 13.00 5.87 19.89
CA PHE A 161 12.72 5.90 21.32
C PHE A 161 12.81 4.50 21.95
N GLY A 162 12.33 3.47 21.25
CA GLY A 162 12.45 2.07 21.66
C GLY A 162 13.90 1.70 21.91
N VAL A 163 14.79 1.91 20.93
CA VAL A 163 16.23 1.62 21.09
C VAL A 163 16.88 2.48 22.19
N ARG A 164 16.44 3.73 22.35
CA ARG A 164 17.03 4.66 23.34
C ARG A 164 16.61 4.35 24.79
N PHE A 165 15.37 3.93 25.01
CA PHE A 165 14.81 3.69 26.35
C PHE A 165 14.80 2.21 26.76
N LEU A 166 14.71 1.26 25.83
CA LEU A 166 14.84 -0.18 26.09
C LEU A 166 16.31 -0.64 26.12
N LYS A 167 17.19 0.22 26.64
CA LYS A 167 18.57 -0.14 26.90
C LYS A 167 18.57 -1.16 28.04
N HIS A 168 18.59 -2.44 27.68
CA HIS A 168 18.98 -3.53 28.57
C HIS A 168 20.41 -3.32 29.07
#